data_AF-A0AAW1YJS9-F1
#
_entry.id   AF-A0AAW1YJS9-F1
#
_cell.length_a   1.000
_cell.length_b   1.000
_cell.length_c   1.000
_cell.angle_alpha   90.00
_cell.angle_beta   90.00
_cell.angle_gamma   90.00
#
_symmetry.space_group_name_H-M   'P 1'
#
loop_
_entity.id
_entity.type
_entity.pdbx_description
1 polymer ?
#
loop_
_entity_poly.entity_id
_entity_poly.type
_entity_poly.pdbx_seq_one_letter_code
_entity_poly.pdbx_strand_id
1 'polypeptide(L)'
;MTVHGVLGSGGQRASISEVKDMVHSAYEHAITRPMFCHLSVAQCPLPIPLPFPSIFSNHVGQHGEVLGTPIIGSPSRGSLDVHTIPMAGRLRSSSAVLPFLENRLGDLRKFGFARGGVGAELLRSWGFAKDESEDMAETLSKMILELNPHSQMSSDSD
;
A
#
# COMPACT_ATOMS: atom_id res chain seq x y z
N MET A 1 1.52 1.55 -2.43
CA MET A 1 2.34 0.47 -3.02
C MET A 1 3.79 0.80 -2.71
N THR A 2 4.54 -0.15 -2.15
CA THR A 2 5.95 0.01 -1.83
C THR A 2 6.74 -0.97 -2.69
N VAL A 3 7.78 -0.48 -3.37
CA VAL A 3 8.67 -1.30 -4.19
C VAL A 3 10.03 -1.35 -3.50
N HIS A 4 10.52 -2.57 -3.25
CA HIS A 4 11.79 -2.84 -2.60
C HIS A 4 12.88 -3.12 -3.64
N GLY A 5 14.09 -2.62 -3.40
CA GLY A 5 15.25 -2.95 -4.23
C GLY A 5 15.14 -2.42 -5.66
N VAL A 6 14.70 -1.16 -5.81
CA VAL A 6 14.52 -0.57 -7.14
C VAL A 6 15.87 -0.51 -7.88
N LEU A 7 15.95 -1.19 -9.03
CA LEU A 7 17.12 -1.21 -9.90
C LEU A 7 16.92 -0.28 -11.10
N GLY A 8 17.98 0.44 -11.47
CA GLY A 8 18.06 1.24 -12.68
C GLY A 8 18.47 0.41 -13.89
N SER A 9 18.71 1.09 -15.01
CA SER A 9 19.20 0.43 -16.23
C SER A 9 20.56 -0.23 -15.96
N GLY A 10 20.70 -1.51 -16.33
CA GLY A 10 21.94 -2.26 -16.10
C GLY A 10 22.05 -2.96 -14.73
N GLY A 11 20.96 -3.06 -13.98
CA GLY A 11 20.90 -3.86 -12.75
C GLY A 11 21.57 -3.21 -11.52
N GLN A 12 22.02 -1.97 -11.66
CA GLN A 12 22.52 -1.16 -10.54
C GLN A 12 21.38 -0.55 -9.74
N ARG A 13 21.65 -0.12 -8.51
CA ARG A 13 20.63 0.57 -7.69
C ARG A 13 20.17 1.84 -8.38
N ALA A 14 18.85 2.03 -8.48
CA ALA A 14 18.30 3.25 -9.05
C ALA A 14 18.63 4.46 -8.15
N SER A 15 19.05 5.54 -8.79
CA SER A 15 19.15 6.86 -8.16
C SER A 15 17.76 7.41 -7.82
N ILE A 16 17.70 8.34 -6.87
CA ILE A 16 16.43 9.00 -6.49
C ILE A 16 15.79 9.70 -7.71
N SER A 17 16.61 10.32 -8.56
CA SER A 17 16.15 10.97 -9.80
C SER A 17 15.55 9.97 -10.77
N GLU A 18 16.22 8.84 -11.04
CA GLU A 18 15.69 7.82 -11.97
C GLU A 18 14.33 7.28 -11.52
N VAL A 19 14.15 7.03 -10.22
CA VAL A 19 12.86 6.59 -9.69
C VAL A 19 11.79 7.67 -9.85
N LYS A 20 12.14 8.94 -9.57
CA LYS A 20 11.21 10.07 -9.72
C LYS A 20 10.80 10.28 -11.17
N ASP A 21 11.77 10.30 -12.07
CA ASP A 21 11.56 10.55 -13.50
C ASP A 21 10.74 9.43 -14.12
N MET A 22 11.03 8.17 -13.78
CA MET A 22 10.26 7.01 -14.23
C MET A 22 8.80 7.08 -13.75
N VAL A 23 8.57 7.35 -12.46
CA VAL A 23 7.20 7.44 -11.92
C VAL A 23 6.46 8.64 -12.51
N HIS A 24 7.13 9.76 -12.73
CA HIS A 24 6.54 10.94 -13.36
C HIS A 24 6.16 10.66 -14.81
N SER A 25 7.10 10.13 -15.60
CA SER A 25 6.87 9.75 -17.00
C SER A 25 5.72 8.74 -17.13
N ALA A 26 5.65 7.74 -16.25
CA ALA A 26 4.55 6.77 -16.23
C ALA A 26 3.19 7.42 -15.99
N TYR A 27 3.13 8.53 -15.24
CA TYR A 27 1.88 9.28 -15.04
C TYR A 27 1.57 10.24 -16.17
N GLU A 28 2.56 10.87 -16.80
CA GLU A 28 2.33 11.72 -17.98
C GLU A 28 1.68 10.93 -19.12
N HIS A 29 2.06 9.67 -19.30
CA HIS A 29 1.57 8.81 -20.38
C HIS A 29 0.37 7.93 -19.96
N ALA A 30 -0.17 8.11 -18.76
CA ALA A 30 -1.29 7.31 -18.27
C ALA A 30 -2.63 7.80 -18.86
N ILE A 31 -3.44 6.86 -19.37
CA ILE A 31 -4.81 7.12 -19.86
C ILE A 31 -5.67 7.79 -18.78
N THR A 32 -5.46 7.43 -17.52
CA THR A 32 -6.09 8.06 -16.35
C THR A 32 -5.04 8.48 -15.34
N ARG A 33 -4.77 9.78 -15.24
CA ARG A 33 -3.89 10.33 -14.20
C ARG A 33 -4.58 10.29 -12.82
N PRO A 34 -3.85 9.93 -11.75
CA PRO A 34 -4.38 10.10 -10.40
C PRO A 34 -4.56 11.60 -10.10
N MET A 35 -5.64 11.97 -9.40
CA MET A 35 -5.86 13.37 -8.97
C MET A 35 -4.74 13.88 -8.05
N PHE A 36 -4.26 13.03 -7.16
CA PHE A 36 -3.16 13.33 -6.25
C PHE A 36 -2.14 12.18 -6.26
N CYS A 37 -0.86 12.52 -6.35
CA CYS A 37 0.23 11.58 -6.17
C CYS A 37 1.34 12.19 -5.31
N HIS A 38 1.75 11.46 -4.27
CA HIS A 38 2.95 11.77 -3.51
C HIS A 38 3.93 10.62 -3.66
N LEU A 39 5.15 10.95 -4.06
CA LEU A 39 6.24 10.01 -4.23
C LEU A 39 7.31 10.32 -3.19
N SER A 40 7.58 9.35 -2.31
CA SER A 40 8.71 9.39 -1.40
C SER A 40 9.69 8.28 -1.79
N VAL A 41 10.94 8.65 -2.00
CA VAL A 41 12.02 7.74 -2.39
C VAL A 41 13.16 7.92 -1.41
N ALA A 42 13.55 6.84 -0.75
CA ALA A 42 14.70 6.82 0.13
C ALA A 42 15.64 5.71 -0.32
N GLN A 43 16.91 6.04 -0.52
CA GLN A 43 17.94 5.03 -0.78
C GLN A 43 18.29 4.23 0.49
N CYS A 44 18.02 4.80 1.66
CA CYS A 44 18.30 4.22 2.97
C CYS A 44 17.15 4.56 3.96
N PRO A 45 15.99 3.89 3.87
CA PRO A 45 14.80 4.20 4.68
C PRO A 45 14.87 3.87 6.18
N LEU A 46 15.92 3.22 6.69
CA LEU A 46 16.06 2.94 8.13
C LEU A 46 17.22 3.73 8.75
N PRO A 47 16.96 4.56 9.78
CA PRO A 47 18.01 5.24 10.53
C PRO A 47 18.69 4.37 11.61
N ILE A 48 18.40 3.07 11.72
CA ILE A 48 19.02 2.21 12.74
C ILE A 48 19.31 0.82 12.16
N PRO A 49 20.57 0.48 11.84
CA PRO A 49 20.96 -0.91 11.74
C PRO A 49 20.98 -1.46 13.17
N LEU A 50 19.90 -2.14 13.59
CA LEU A 50 20.05 -3.11 14.66
C LEU A 50 21.02 -4.18 14.14
N PRO A 51 21.97 -4.67 14.96
CA PRO A 51 22.87 -5.73 14.53
C PRO A 51 22.01 -6.86 13.98
N PHE A 52 22.24 -7.21 12.71
CA PHE A 52 21.41 -8.20 12.04
C PHE A 52 21.62 -9.53 12.76
N PRO A 53 20.55 -10.23 13.15
CA PRO A 53 20.68 -11.39 14.02
C PRO A 53 21.57 -12.43 13.33
N SER A 54 22.49 -13.02 14.09
CA SER A 54 23.50 -13.99 13.61
C SER A 54 22.92 -15.37 13.26
N ILE A 55 21.64 -15.40 12.89
CA ILE A 55 20.86 -16.58 12.53
C ILE A 55 20.89 -16.86 11.03
N PHE A 56 21.29 -15.88 10.22
CA PHE A 56 21.34 -16.02 8.78
C PHE A 56 22.59 -16.77 8.33
N SER A 57 22.39 -17.70 7.39
CA SER A 57 23.48 -18.45 6.79
C SER A 57 24.32 -17.55 5.87
N ASN A 58 25.54 -17.97 5.57
CA ASN A 58 26.40 -17.34 4.55
C ASN A 58 25.86 -17.35 3.11
N HIS A 59 24.64 -17.85 2.88
CA HIS A 59 23.90 -17.73 1.63
C HIS A 59 22.95 -16.52 1.63
N VAL A 60 22.89 -15.75 2.71
CA VAL A 60 22.12 -14.50 2.76
C VAL A 60 23.08 -13.33 2.60
N GLY A 61 22.89 -12.55 1.55
CA GLY A 61 23.66 -11.35 1.26
C GLY A 61 23.23 -10.16 2.12
N GLN A 62 24.06 -9.12 2.09
CA GLN A 62 23.93 -7.92 2.95
C GLN A 62 22.66 -7.09 2.73
N HIS A 63 21.87 -7.41 1.71
CA HIS A 63 20.58 -6.80 1.40
C HIS A 63 19.40 -7.76 1.63
N GLY A 64 19.64 -8.94 2.22
CA GLY A 64 18.64 -9.97 2.46
C GLY A 64 18.37 -10.88 1.26
N GLU A 65 19.18 -10.79 0.20
CA GLU A 65 19.10 -11.66 -0.97
C GLU A 65 19.61 -13.07 -0.68
N VAL A 66 19.00 -14.08 -1.29
CA VAL A 66 19.48 -15.47 -1.22
C VAL A 66 20.45 -15.73 -2.37
N LEU A 67 21.70 -16.02 -2.04
CA LEU A 67 22.79 -16.30 -2.97
C LEU A 67 22.84 -17.78 -3.33
N GLY A 68 23.11 -18.09 -4.60
CA GLY A 68 23.30 -19.47 -5.07
C GLY A 68 24.62 -20.10 -4.62
N THR A 69 25.57 -19.30 -4.15
CA THR A 69 26.86 -19.75 -3.62
C THR A 69 27.15 -19.06 -2.29
N PRO A 70 27.77 -19.74 -1.32
CA PRO A 70 28.12 -19.14 -0.04
C PRO A 70 29.14 -18.01 -0.23
N ILE A 71 29.02 -16.97 0.60
CA ILE A 71 30.01 -15.88 0.65
C ILE A 71 31.35 -16.44 1.14
N ILE A 72 32.40 -16.29 0.33
CA ILE A 72 33.73 -16.82 0.63
C ILE A 72 34.34 -16.01 1.79
N GLY A 73 34.84 -16.71 2.81
CA GLY A 73 35.49 -16.09 3.96
C GLY A 73 34.54 -15.60 5.05
N SER A 74 33.22 -15.83 4.92
CA SER A 74 32.26 -15.58 6.00
C SER A 74 31.98 -16.85 6.82
N PRO A 75 31.68 -16.71 8.12
CA PRO A 75 31.26 -17.84 8.95
C PRO A 75 29.95 -18.44 8.43
N SER A 76 29.74 -19.75 8.62
CA SER A 76 28.55 -20.46 8.13
C SER A 76 27.22 -19.85 8.62
N ARG A 77 27.25 -19.22 9.79
CA ARG A 77 26.23 -18.33 10.36
C ARG A 77 26.94 -17.21 11.12
N GLY A 78 26.41 -15.99 11.07
CA GLY A 78 27.06 -14.87 11.75
C GLY A 78 26.33 -13.55 11.59
N SER A 79 26.76 -12.55 12.36
CA SER A 79 26.31 -11.17 12.18
C SER A 79 26.70 -10.70 10.79
N LEU A 80 25.73 -10.22 10.05
CA LEU A 80 25.93 -9.66 8.72
C LEU A 80 25.83 -8.15 8.82
N ASP A 81 26.80 -7.43 8.27
CA ASP A 81 26.68 -5.98 8.11
C ASP A 81 25.60 -5.71 7.07
N VAL A 82 24.40 -5.37 7.54
CA VAL A 82 23.27 -5.12 6.65
C VAL A 82 23.34 -3.73 6.10
N HIS A 83 23.28 -3.67 4.77
CA HIS A 83 23.19 -2.44 4.03
C HIS A 83 21.75 -2.19 3.62
N THR A 84 21.26 -0.99 3.90
CA THR A 84 19.89 -0.61 3.55
C THR A 84 19.67 -0.63 2.04
N ILE A 85 18.49 -1.11 1.64
CA ILE A 85 18.06 -1.13 0.24
C ILE A 85 17.20 0.11 -0.09
N PRO A 86 17.28 0.64 -1.32
CA PRO A 86 16.37 1.66 -1.77
C PRO A 86 14.91 1.20 -1.67
N MET A 87 14.06 2.04 -1.09
CA MET A 87 12.62 1.85 -1.08
C MET A 87 11.93 3.04 -1.72
N ALA A 88 10.96 2.74 -2.58
CA ALA A 88 10.06 3.71 -3.16
C ALA A 88 8.64 3.45 -2.65
N GLY A 89 8.07 4.42 -1.94
CA GLY A 89 6.69 4.41 -1.48
C GLY A 89 5.83 5.31 -2.36
N ARG A 90 4.74 4.76 -2.89
CA ARG A 90 3.78 5.49 -3.72
C ARG A 90 2.42 5.56 -3.05
N LEU A 91 1.98 6.78 -2.76
CA LEU A 91 0.62 7.10 -2.32
C LEU A 91 -0.09 7.84 -3.46
N ARG A 92 -1.27 7.35 -3.86
CA ARG A 92 -2.09 7.97 -4.90
C ARG A 92 -3.56 7.93 -4.51
N SER A 93 -4.31 8.95 -4.92
CA SER A 93 -5.78 8.88 -4.92
C SER A 93 -6.24 7.99 -6.08
N SER A 94 -7.16 7.06 -5.82
CA SER A 94 -7.71 6.15 -6.82
C SER A 94 -9.07 5.62 -6.43
N SER A 95 -9.94 5.45 -7.43
CA SER A 95 -11.17 4.65 -7.33
C SER A 95 -10.93 3.15 -7.13
N ALA A 96 -9.68 2.66 -7.13
CA ALA A 96 -9.36 1.26 -6.85
C ALA A 96 -9.79 0.79 -5.45
N VAL A 97 -10.09 1.71 -4.53
CA VAL A 97 -10.67 1.39 -3.22
C VAL A 97 -12.17 1.10 -3.28
N LEU A 98 -12.86 1.40 -4.40
CA LEU A 98 -14.31 1.22 -4.55
C LEU A 98 -14.79 -0.18 -4.15
N PRO A 99 -14.22 -1.30 -4.64
CA PRO A 99 -14.72 -2.62 -4.27
C PRO A 99 -14.61 -2.89 -2.77
N PHE A 100 -13.59 -2.32 -2.10
CA PHE A 100 -13.46 -2.42 -0.66
C PHE A 100 -14.58 -1.66 0.06
N LEU A 101 -14.87 -0.43 -0.36
CA LEU A 101 -15.94 0.39 0.21
C LEU A 101 -17.32 -0.24 -0.02
N GLU A 102 -17.59 -0.72 -1.24
CA GLU A 102 -18.84 -1.40 -1.59
C GLU A 102 -19.06 -2.66 -0.74
N ASN A 103 -18.02 -3.49 -0.60
CA ASN A 103 -18.08 -4.67 0.26
C ASN A 103 -18.36 -4.29 1.72
N ARG A 104 -17.70 -3.25 2.26
CA ARG A 104 -17.92 -2.80 3.64
C ARG A 104 -19.32 -2.24 3.86
N LEU A 105 -19.86 -1.48 2.90
CA LEU A 105 -21.23 -1.00 2.95
C LEU A 105 -22.23 -2.17 2.88
N GLY A 106 -21.96 -3.16 2.03
CA GLY A 106 -22.74 -4.39 1.93
C GLY A 106 -22.74 -5.19 3.24
N ASP A 107 -21.57 -5.39 3.84
CA ASP A 107 -21.39 -6.05 5.13
C ASP A 107 -22.16 -5.31 6.23
N LEU A 108 -22.03 -3.99 6.30
CA LEU A 108 -22.71 -3.17 7.30
C LEU A 108 -24.23 -3.25 7.15
N ARG A 109 -24.75 -3.22 5.92
CA ARG A 109 -26.19 -3.40 5.66
C ARG A 109 -26.67 -4.79 6.04
N LYS A 110 -25.94 -5.83 5.65
CA LYS A 110 -26.32 -7.23 5.85
C LYS A 110 -26.22 -7.66 7.30
N PHE A 111 -25.17 -7.27 8.01
CA PHE A 111 -24.90 -7.75 9.35
C PHE A 111 -25.23 -6.71 10.43
N GLY A 112 -25.08 -5.41 10.14
CA GLY A 112 -25.29 -4.32 11.08
C GLY A 112 -26.73 -3.80 11.16
N PHE A 113 -27.51 -3.84 10.07
CA PHE A 113 -28.88 -3.29 10.07
C PHE A 113 -29.99 -4.29 9.75
N ALA A 114 -29.68 -5.36 9.00
CA ALA A 114 -30.71 -6.31 8.61
C ALA A 114 -31.41 -6.88 9.84
N ARG A 115 -32.73 -7.04 9.75
CA ARG A 115 -33.53 -7.63 10.83
C ARG A 115 -33.04 -9.06 11.08
N GLY A 116 -32.60 -9.34 12.32
CA GLY A 116 -32.00 -10.62 12.69
C GLY A 116 -30.50 -10.73 12.42
N GLY A 117 -29.84 -9.64 12.01
CA GLY A 117 -28.39 -9.56 11.88
C GLY A 117 -27.71 -9.56 13.25
N VAL A 118 -26.72 -10.44 13.41
CA VAL A 118 -25.92 -10.57 14.65
C VAL A 118 -24.99 -9.37 14.89
N GLY A 119 -24.68 -8.58 13.87
CA GLY A 119 -23.78 -7.44 13.98
C GLY A 119 -24.39 -6.23 14.68
N ALA A 120 -25.72 -6.06 14.64
CA ALA A 120 -26.39 -4.91 15.27
C ALA A 120 -26.20 -4.88 16.80
N GLU A 121 -26.25 -6.05 17.44
CA GLU A 121 -26.03 -6.16 18.88
C GLU A 121 -24.55 -6.04 19.25
N LEU A 122 -23.66 -6.58 18.41
CA LEU A 122 -22.22 -6.42 18.56
C LEU A 122 -21.81 -4.94 18.52
N LEU A 123 -22.30 -4.18 17.53
CA LEU A 123 -22.03 -2.75 17.42
C LEU A 123 -22.51 -1.98 18.65
N ARG A 124 -23.73 -2.28 19.16
CA ARG A 124 -24.18 -1.72 20.44
C ARG A 124 -23.27 -2.09 21.62
N SER A 125 -22.81 -3.34 21.68
CA SER A 125 -21.92 -3.79 22.76
C SER A 125 -20.55 -3.09 22.72
N TRP A 126 -20.13 -2.61 21.54
CA TRP A 126 -18.94 -1.79 21.36
C TRP A 126 -19.19 -0.29 21.63
N GLY A 127 -20.43 0.08 21.96
CA GLY A 127 -20.81 1.45 22.29
C GLY A 127 -21.36 2.27 21.13
N PHE A 128 -21.56 1.68 19.95
CA PHE A 128 -22.16 2.39 18.81
C PHE A 128 -23.68 2.48 18.97
N ALA A 129 -24.19 3.71 18.89
CA ALA A 129 -25.61 3.95 18.76
C ALA A 129 -26.09 3.57 17.35
N LYS A 130 -27.42 3.41 17.21
CA LYS A 130 -28.02 2.96 15.95
C LYS A 130 -27.85 4.03 14.87
N ASP A 131 -28.11 5.27 15.22
CA ASP A 131 -27.93 6.46 14.40
C ASP A 131 -26.47 6.63 13.96
N GLU A 132 -25.49 6.47 14.85
CA GLU A 132 -24.07 6.53 14.47
C GLU A 132 -23.70 5.47 13.41
N SER A 133 -24.30 4.28 13.52
CA SER A 133 -24.07 3.21 12.56
C SER A 133 -24.72 3.53 11.21
N GLU A 134 -25.94 4.08 11.21
CA GLU A 134 -26.64 4.55 10.01
C GLU A 134 -25.87 5.68 9.31
N ASP A 135 -25.34 6.64 10.08
CA ASP A 135 -24.48 7.73 9.58
C ASP A 135 -23.20 7.21 8.93
N MET A 136 -22.58 6.17 9.50
CA MET A 136 -21.45 5.47 8.87
C MET A 136 -21.82 4.89 7.51
N ALA A 137 -23.00 4.30 7.37
CA ALA A 137 -23.48 3.71 6.12
C ALA A 137 -23.79 4.78 5.06
N GLU A 138 -24.36 5.92 5.48
CA GLU A 138 -24.57 7.07 4.62
C GLU A 138 -23.24 7.64 4.13
N THR A 139 -22.27 7.79 5.03
CA THR A 139 -20.92 8.28 4.71
C THR A 139 -20.22 7.37 3.69
N LEU A 140 -20.26 6.04 3.89
CA LEU A 140 -19.73 5.09 2.91
C LEU A 140 -20.45 5.18 1.55
N SER A 141 -21.77 5.37 1.56
CA SER A 141 -22.56 5.52 0.33
C SER A 141 -22.15 6.79 -0.44
N LYS A 142 -21.95 7.92 0.26
CA LYS A 142 -21.47 9.17 -0.33
C LYS A 142 -20.07 8.99 -0.94
N MET A 143 -19.14 8.37 -0.22
CA MET A 143 -17.78 8.11 -0.73
C MET A 143 -17.79 7.23 -1.98
N ILE A 144 -18.63 6.19 -2.04
CA ILE A 144 -18.76 5.34 -3.22
C ILE A 144 -19.26 6.16 -4.42
N LEU A 145 -20.25 7.03 -4.20
CA LEU A 145 -20.82 7.87 -5.27
C LEU A 145 -19.81 8.89 -5.82
N GLU A 146 -19.03 9.52 -4.93
CA GLU A 146 -17.97 10.47 -5.29
C GLU A 146 -16.81 9.80 -6.03
N LEU A 147 -16.46 8.56 -5.66
CA LEU A 147 -15.35 7.81 -6.27
C LEU A 147 -15.74 7.07 -7.55
N ASN A 148 -17.03 6.92 -7.84
CA ASN A 148 -17.52 6.21 -9.03
C ASN A 148 -17.27 7.05 -10.30
N PRO A 149 -16.38 6.60 -11.22
CA PRO A 149 -16.07 7.35 -12.44
C PRO A 149 -17.26 7.50 -13.40
N HIS A 150 -18.32 6.69 -13.24
CA HIS A 150 -19.51 6.74 -14.08
C HIS A 150 -20.61 7.67 -13.54
N SER A 151 -20.46 8.27 -12.35
CA SER A 151 -21.47 9.16 -11.77
C SER A 151 -21.51 10.55 -12.43
N GLN A 152 -20.39 10.99 -13.02
CA GLN A 152 -20.25 12.30 -13.68
C GLN A 152 -20.76 12.36 -15.13
N MET A 153 -21.02 11.22 -15.80
CA MET A 153 -21.46 11.18 -17.20
C MET A 153 -22.97 11.41 -17.41
N SER A 154 -23.72 11.71 -16.34
CA SER A 154 -25.18 11.84 -16.40
C SER A 154 -25.70 13.28 -16.32
N SER A 155 -24.84 14.31 -16.32
CA SER A 155 -25.26 15.69 -15.99
C SER A 155 -25.11 16.75 -17.10
N ASP A 156 -24.68 16.40 -18.31
CA ASP A 156 -24.62 17.35 -19.45
C ASP A 156 -25.38 16.80 -20.66
N SER A 157 -26.70 16.91 -20.63
CA SER A 157 -27.55 16.84 -21.82
C SER A 157 -28.78 17.71 -21.59
N ASP A 158 -28.66 18.98 -21.98
CA ASP A 158 -29.77 19.87 -22.31
C ASP A 158 -30.21 19.64 -23.77
#